data_AF-A0A0H2R8R9-F1
#
_entry.id   AF-A0A0H2R8R9-F1
#
_cell.length_a   1.000
_cell.length_b   1.000
_cell.length_c   1.000
_cell.angle_alpha   90.00
_cell.angle_beta   90.00
_cell.angle_gamma   90.00
#
_symmetry.space_group_name_H-M   'P 1'
#
loop_
_entity.id
_entity.type
_entity.pdbx_description
1 polymer ?
#
loop_
_entity_poly.entity_id
_entity_poly.type
_entity_poly.pdbx_seq_one_letter_code
_entity_poly.pdbx_strand_id
1 'polypeptide(L)'
;MLHDAIPTVKKIIRGNGRVVVAKNPDLKRGSDLKRWTHDTSRPLPWEGLTLSAFNSLDYAFPVRSCLYDTTTVNDELRISLVMKSNTRGEAGSYPRKRGSHDERRFDDETPDISLRTSFLDELHEDDTTTSRSSNLTLSTNYTMSNLPGPGRLLGNLYSKAGSSLERRLGRFANREAIKEYNEALVMVQSGWKIDHLLCSEDSKEHEKACRNLLICAESNVIDTQIKAFELIIEKFVFNPLKVRSTFRRVFKERREISDVITFSWKRPGVEYTTDWLYWYKLASRCLSPQSSPFLKAAIDLDTAGWSSLNFLCFEVLLLSCSDICNSDTTDLLLAIHFIACSWDSNGIEDYVQREGIAGAALVKFVTGLVAHWELKFSLKPWSFYSSAFFSITGALIDGLMRPLRVLGPAASNELLEDETRLAVCTAVFKLHHFLRSHNNGKSISDALISKTWKEVCFRSLPDPGQKNLRRKLLRLQDIHGAVMCKRFPPVEDSLIDREERARAELDIYLTTGHTLRRDVRRHGHGRIAGSSGAKAKRKGCNLDKQAVGILDGQQHVNSRVLRVIN
;
A
#
# COMPACT_ATOMS: atom_id res chain seq x y z
N MET A 1 -46.00 -39.96 15.01
CA MET A 1 -45.87 -38.61 15.58
C MET A 1 -44.73 -37.92 14.85
N LEU A 2 -45.08 -36.74 14.32
CA LEU A 2 -44.39 -35.78 13.45
C LEU A 2 -43.08 -36.15 12.72
N HIS A 3 -43.21 -36.02 11.39
CA HIS A 3 -42.22 -35.77 10.35
C HIS A 3 -42.34 -34.27 9.95
N ASP A 4 -41.37 -33.75 9.18
CA ASP A 4 -41.32 -32.45 8.45
C ASP A 4 -40.75 -31.23 9.23
N ALA A 5 -39.93 -30.32 8.66
CA ALA A 5 -40.02 -29.75 7.31
C ALA A 5 -38.68 -29.18 6.76
N ILE A 6 -38.50 -29.37 5.45
CA ILE A 6 -37.69 -28.56 4.52
C ILE A 6 -38.69 -27.79 3.64
N PRO A 7 -38.50 -26.51 3.28
CA PRO A 7 -39.25 -25.91 2.19
C PRO A 7 -38.43 -25.84 0.89
N THR A 8 -38.93 -26.56 -0.09
CA THR A 8 -38.62 -26.47 -1.53
C THR A 8 -39.18 -25.18 -2.11
N VAL A 9 -38.34 -24.40 -2.79
CA VAL A 9 -38.73 -23.25 -3.63
C VAL A 9 -39.39 -23.76 -4.92
N LYS A 10 -40.69 -23.48 -5.11
CA LYS A 10 -41.41 -23.69 -6.38
C LYS A 10 -41.50 -22.38 -7.17
N LYS A 11 -41.02 -22.48 -8.41
CA LYS A 11 -41.18 -21.57 -9.54
C LYS A 11 -42.65 -21.58 -10.01
N ILE A 12 -43.29 -20.42 -10.16
CA ILE A 12 -44.53 -20.25 -10.95
C ILE A 12 -44.36 -19.07 -11.91
N ILE A 13 -44.74 -19.33 -13.17
CA ILE A 13 -44.71 -18.46 -14.33
C ILE A 13 -46.13 -17.90 -14.59
N ARG A 14 -46.19 -16.63 -15.02
CA ARG A 14 -47.25 -15.91 -15.77
C ARG A 14 -48.60 -15.59 -15.11
N GLY A 15 -48.95 -14.30 -15.21
CA GLY A 15 -50.32 -13.79 -15.21
C GLY A 15 -50.37 -12.32 -15.63
N ASN A 16 -50.77 -12.04 -16.88
CA ASN A 16 -51.11 -10.72 -17.39
C ASN A 16 -52.30 -10.14 -16.59
N GLY A 17 -52.19 -8.90 -16.11
CA GLY A 17 -53.29 -8.19 -15.46
C GLY A 17 -53.20 -6.69 -15.71
N ARG A 18 -54.19 -6.15 -16.44
CA ARG A 18 -54.39 -4.72 -16.70
C ARG A 18 -54.50 -3.93 -15.40
N VAL A 19 -53.75 -2.84 -15.29
CA VAL A 19 -53.95 -1.83 -14.25
C VAL A 19 -55.14 -0.96 -14.65
N VAL A 20 -56.26 -1.10 -13.93
CA VAL A 20 -57.38 -0.17 -13.97
C VAL A 20 -57.04 0.98 -13.02
N VAL A 21 -56.92 2.19 -13.58
CA VAL A 21 -56.75 3.43 -12.82
C VAL A 21 -58.10 3.80 -12.22
N ALA A 22 -58.25 3.60 -10.91
CA ALA A 22 -59.35 4.19 -10.14
C ALA A 22 -58.91 5.57 -9.64
N LYS A 23 -59.52 6.62 -10.19
CA LYS A 23 -59.55 7.97 -9.60
C LYS A 23 -60.48 7.94 -8.40
N ASN A 24 -60.06 8.50 -7.27
CA ASN A 24 -60.98 9.01 -6.26
C ASN A 24 -60.56 10.45 -5.90
N PRO A 25 -61.49 11.42 -5.91
CA PRO A 25 -61.22 12.81 -5.56
C PRO A 25 -61.48 13.06 -4.06
N ASP A 26 -61.23 14.29 -3.66
CA ASP A 26 -61.53 14.92 -2.37
C ASP A 26 -60.46 14.81 -1.28
N LEU A 27 -59.68 15.89 -1.13
CA LEU A 27 -59.68 16.65 0.12
C LEU A 27 -59.08 18.05 -0.07
N LYS A 28 -59.79 19.01 0.52
CA LYS A 28 -59.67 20.46 0.35
C LYS A 28 -58.49 21.05 1.10
N ARG A 29 -58.04 22.17 0.55
CA ARG A 29 -57.22 23.25 1.15
C ARG A 29 -57.57 23.54 2.62
N GLY A 30 -56.53 23.76 3.41
CA GLY A 30 -56.58 24.41 4.72
C GLY A 30 -55.17 24.81 5.15
N SER A 31 -54.81 26.05 4.86
CA SER A 31 -53.65 26.78 5.37
C SER A 31 -53.78 27.00 6.87
N ASP A 32 -52.72 26.75 7.65
CA ASP A 32 -52.36 27.59 8.80
C ASP A 32 -50.94 27.28 9.31
N LEU A 33 -50.11 28.32 9.28
CA LEU A 33 -48.73 28.36 9.72
C LEU A 33 -48.71 28.90 11.15
N LYS A 34 -48.46 28.04 12.16
CA LYS A 34 -48.18 28.48 13.54
C LYS A 34 -46.89 27.87 14.08
N ARG A 35 -45.88 28.74 14.09
CA ARG A 35 -44.77 28.91 15.04
C ARG A 35 -44.86 28.04 16.30
N TRP A 36 -43.94 27.09 16.44
CA TRP A 36 -43.62 26.41 17.70
C TRP A 36 -42.32 26.98 18.26
N THR A 37 -42.39 27.57 19.44
CA THR A 37 -41.26 27.93 20.30
C THR A 37 -41.10 26.84 21.36
N HIS A 38 -39.91 26.25 21.45
CA HIS A 38 -39.56 25.29 22.50
C HIS A 38 -39.37 26.02 23.84
N ASP A 39 -40.14 25.59 24.83
CA ASP A 39 -40.01 25.93 26.25
C ASP A 39 -39.10 24.88 26.93
N THR A 40 -38.02 25.35 27.54
CA THR A 40 -37.08 24.57 28.34
C THR A 40 -37.27 24.93 29.80
N SER A 41 -38.04 24.14 30.55
CA SER A 41 -37.95 24.16 32.02
C SER A 41 -38.70 22.99 32.68
N ARG A 42 -37.95 21.98 33.16
CA ARG A 42 -38.07 21.37 34.50
C ARG A 42 -37.13 20.17 34.66
N PRO A 43 -36.39 20.07 35.78
CA PRO A 43 -35.58 18.91 36.12
C PRO A 43 -36.39 17.92 36.97
N LEU A 44 -36.15 16.61 36.79
CA LEU A 44 -36.54 15.57 37.74
C LEU A 44 -35.35 14.65 38.03
N PRO A 45 -35.32 14.05 39.24
CA PRO A 45 -34.10 13.60 39.89
C PRO A 45 -33.78 12.14 39.57
N TRP A 46 -32.49 11.82 39.49
CA TRP A 46 -32.00 10.44 39.49
C TRP A 46 -31.10 10.24 40.71
N GLU A 47 -31.63 9.54 41.71
CA GLU A 47 -30.85 8.86 42.72
C GLU A 47 -30.78 7.37 42.37
N GLY A 48 -29.57 6.81 42.51
CA GLY A 48 -29.35 5.40 42.79
C GLY A 48 -29.29 4.48 41.56
N LEU A 49 -28.08 4.22 41.07
CA LEU A 49 -27.64 2.87 40.67
C LEU A 49 -26.10 2.82 40.62
N THR A 50 -25.59 1.70 41.09
CA THR A 50 -24.24 1.42 41.58
C THR A 50 -23.18 1.23 40.49
N LEU A 51 -21.94 1.66 40.81
CA LEU A 51 -20.70 1.41 40.05
C LEU A 51 -20.41 -0.09 39.89
N SER A 52 -20.54 -0.62 38.66
CA SER A 52 -19.63 -1.65 38.13
C SER A 52 -19.82 -1.80 36.62
N ALA A 53 -19.03 -1.06 35.83
CA ALA A 53 -18.60 -1.36 34.45
C ALA A 53 -18.27 -0.05 33.72
N PHE A 54 -17.04 0.43 33.87
CA PHE A 54 -16.42 1.38 32.94
C PHE A 54 -14.96 0.97 32.77
N ASN A 55 -14.73 0.09 31.80
CA ASN A 55 -13.47 -0.08 31.09
C ASN A 55 -13.81 -0.57 29.68
N SER A 56 -14.53 0.28 28.95
CA SER A 56 -14.58 0.25 27.49
C SER A 56 -14.40 1.70 27.06
N LEU A 57 -13.14 2.10 26.95
CA LEU A 57 -12.78 3.41 26.42
C LEU A 57 -12.85 3.30 24.90
N ASP A 58 -13.84 3.98 24.34
CA ASP A 58 -13.99 4.30 22.93
C ASP A 58 -12.66 4.80 22.34
N TYR A 59 -12.03 3.99 21.50
CA TYR A 59 -11.11 4.49 20.47
C TYR A 59 -11.94 4.98 19.28
N ALA A 60 -12.73 6.04 19.51
CA ALA A 60 -13.16 6.89 18.41
C ALA A 60 -11.93 7.63 17.89
N PHE A 61 -11.30 7.10 16.83
CA PHE A 61 -10.27 7.80 16.09
C PHE A 61 -10.83 9.16 15.65
N PRO A 62 -10.28 10.30 16.12
CA PRO A 62 -10.53 11.55 15.43
C PRO A 62 -9.69 11.50 14.15
N VAL A 63 -10.35 11.58 13.00
CA VAL A 63 -9.70 11.94 11.73
C VAL A 63 -9.17 13.38 11.89
N ARG A 64 -8.03 13.53 12.58
CA ARG A 64 -7.24 14.76 12.59
C ARG A 64 -6.42 14.75 11.31
N SER A 65 -7.02 15.25 10.25
CA SER A 65 -6.31 15.74 9.07
C SER A 65 -5.31 16.80 9.53
N CYS A 66 -4.01 16.55 9.38
CA CYS A 66 -3.00 17.57 9.54
C CYS A 66 -3.26 18.69 8.53
N LEU A 67 -3.65 19.87 9.01
CA LEU A 67 -3.72 21.09 8.23
C LEU A 67 -2.30 21.47 7.79
N TYR A 68 -2.00 21.36 6.51
CA TYR A 68 -0.87 22.06 5.89
C TYR A 68 -1.40 23.27 5.15
N ASP A 69 -0.76 24.41 5.40
CA ASP A 69 -1.02 25.71 4.80
C ASP A 69 -0.49 25.71 3.35
N THR A 70 -1.40 25.72 2.36
CA THR A 70 -1.08 25.58 0.92
C THR A 70 -0.87 26.92 0.21
N THR A 71 -0.36 27.94 0.90
CA THR A 71 -0.35 29.32 0.37
C THR A 71 0.82 29.65 -0.57
N THR A 72 1.70 28.72 -0.94
CA THR A 72 2.95 29.07 -1.68
C THR A 72 3.18 28.43 -3.06
N VAL A 73 2.21 27.73 -3.66
CA VAL A 73 2.43 26.98 -4.94
C VAL A 73 1.83 27.68 -6.19
N ASN A 74 1.19 28.85 -6.07
CA ASN A 74 0.43 29.42 -7.19
C ASN A 74 1.22 30.26 -8.22
N ASP A 75 2.52 30.51 -8.03
CA ASP A 75 3.26 31.42 -8.93
C ASP A 75 4.19 30.74 -9.97
N GLU A 76 4.40 29.42 -9.95
CA GLU A 76 5.32 28.75 -10.90
C GLU A 76 4.67 28.08 -12.13
N LEU A 77 3.34 27.96 -12.21
CA LEU A 77 2.67 27.23 -13.30
C LEU A 77 2.25 28.07 -14.52
N ARG A 78 2.89 29.23 -14.74
CA ARG A 78 2.49 30.17 -15.81
C ARG A 78 3.36 30.20 -17.07
N ILE A 79 4.39 29.35 -17.23
CA ILE A 79 5.21 29.33 -18.45
C ILE A 79 5.56 27.90 -18.86
N SER A 80 4.79 27.32 -19.80
CA SER A 80 5.28 26.53 -20.96
C SER A 80 4.17 25.68 -21.59
N LEU A 81 3.26 26.31 -22.35
CA LEU A 81 2.52 25.62 -23.41
C LEU A 81 2.76 26.34 -24.74
N VAL A 82 4.01 26.25 -25.21
CA VAL A 82 4.38 26.64 -26.58
C VAL A 82 4.64 25.36 -27.36
N MET A 83 3.81 25.11 -28.37
CA MET A 83 4.00 24.04 -29.34
C MET A 83 5.40 24.13 -29.95
N LYS A 84 6.17 23.04 -29.88
CA LYS A 84 7.36 22.82 -30.71
C LYS A 84 7.20 21.51 -31.48
N SER A 85 7.12 21.67 -32.79
CA SER A 85 7.19 20.65 -33.82
C SER A 85 8.60 20.05 -33.93
N ASN A 86 8.65 18.73 -34.19
CA ASN A 86 9.82 17.89 -34.51
C ASN A 86 10.87 18.51 -35.46
N THR A 87 12.15 18.17 -35.27
CA THR A 87 13.00 17.42 -36.26
C THR A 87 14.47 17.26 -35.79
N ARG A 88 15.09 16.15 -36.25
CA ARG A 88 16.51 15.71 -36.16
C ARG A 88 16.98 15.23 -34.77
N GLY A 89 17.46 14.00 -34.57
CA GLY A 89 18.00 12.98 -35.47
C GLY A 89 19.53 13.03 -35.52
N GLU A 90 20.20 12.58 -34.46
CA GLU A 90 21.63 12.27 -34.47
C GLU A 90 21.90 10.95 -33.74
N ALA A 91 22.48 10.01 -34.48
CA ALA A 91 22.91 8.70 -34.01
C ALA A 91 24.35 8.81 -33.49
N GLY A 92 24.56 8.50 -32.21
CA GLY A 92 25.89 8.35 -31.60
C GLY A 92 26.13 6.91 -31.20
N SER A 93 26.95 6.19 -31.96
CA SER A 93 27.41 4.84 -31.63
C SER A 93 28.60 4.89 -30.68
N TYR A 94 28.54 4.17 -29.54
CA TYR A 94 29.70 3.90 -28.69
C TYR A 94 30.19 2.45 -28.87
N PRO A 95 31.51 2.21 -28.88
CA PRO A 95 32.08 0.87 -29.04
C PRO A 95 32.06 0.08 -27.72
N ARG A 96 31.53 -1.14 -27.80
CA ARG A 96 31.43 -2.12 -26.71
C ARG A 96 32.78 -2.85 -26.55
N LYS A 97 33.50 -2.61 -25.44
CA LYS A 97 34.66 -3.42 -25.03
C LYS A 97 34.20 -4.80 -24.54
N ARG A 98 34.64 -5.87 -25.21
CA ARG A 98 34.59 -7.25 -24.69
C ARG A 98 35.77 -7.44 -23.74
N GLY A 99 35.47 -7.64 -22.45
CA GLY A 99 36.40 -8.23 -21.50
C GLY A 99 36.09 -9.72 -21.37
N SER A 100 37.05 -10.56 -21.76
CA SER A 100 37.09 -11.99 -21.45
C SER A 100 37.52 -12.17 -20.00
N HIS A 101 36.69 -12.78 -19.17
CA HIS A 101 37.16 -13.41 -17.94
C HIS A 101 36.53 -14.79 -17.79
N ASP A 102 37.40 -15.77 -17.98
CA ASP A 102 37.28 -17.14 -17.53
C ASP A 102 37.50 -17.14 -16.01
N GLU A 103 36.57 -17.70 -15.24
CA GLU A 103 36.87 -18.37 -13.97
C GLU A 103 35.65 -19.17 -13.50
N ARG A 104 35.72 -20.49 -13.71
CA ARG A 104 34.83 -21.48 -13.10
C ARG A 104 35.00 -21.45 -11.58
N ARG A 105 33.95 -21.04 -10.86
CA ARG A 105 33.71 -21.50 -9.50
C ARG A 105 32.53 -22.46 -9.53
N PHE A 106 32.72 -23.60 -8.87
CA PHE A 106 31.67 -24.55 -8.53
C PHE A 106 30.76 -23.85 -7.51
N ASP A 107 29.65 -23.32 -7.99
CA ASP A 107 28.57 -22.86 -7.14
C ASP A 107 27.73 -24.08 -6.77
N ASP A 108 27.74 -24.39 -5.47
CA ASP A 108 26.76 -25.24 -4.81
C ASP A 108 25.41 -24.50 -4.88
N GLU A 109 24.75 -24.59 -6.04
CA GLU A 109 23.40 -24.09 -6.25
C GLU A 109 22.47 -24.91 -5.36
N THR A 110 22.37 -24.54 -4.08
CA THR A 110 21.14 -24.75 -3.34
C THR A 110 20.03 -24.23 -4.25
N PRO A 111 19.03 -25.05 -4.61
CA PRO A 111 17.91 -24.60 -5.40
C PRO A 111 17.24 -23.50 -4.60
N ASP A 112 17.60 -22.27 -4.94
CA ASP A 112 16.94 -21.07 -4.47
C ASP A 112 15.58 -21.19 -5.15
N ILE A 113 14.65 -21.87 -4.47
CA ILE A 113 13.21 -21.71 -4.67
C ILE A 113 12.96 -20.27 -4.24
N SER A 114 13.46 -19.37 -5.07
CA SER A 114 13.33 -17.96 -4.97
C SER A 114 11.85 -17.80 -5.23
N LEU A 115 11.08 -17.70 -4.15
CA LEU A 115 9.80 -17.01 -4.11
C LEU A 115 10.05 -15.54 -4.46
N ARG A 116 10.70 -15.33 -5.61
CA ARG A 116 10.72 -14.11 -6.38
C ARG A 116 9.27 -13.98 -6.76
N THR A 117 8.58 -13.18 -5.98
CA THR A 117 7.22 -12.78 -6.25
C THR A 117 7.19 -12.29 -7.68
N SER A 118 6.58 -13.12 -8.54
CA SER A 118 6.44 -12.91 -9.98
C SER A 118 5.81 -11.56 -10.30
N PHE A 119 5.21 -10.90 -9.32
CA PHE A 119 4.47 -9.65 -9.49
C PHE A 119 5.30 -8.50 -10.08
N LEU A 120 6.53 -8.27 -9.62
CA LEU A 120 7.33 -7.17 -10.18
C LEU A 120 7.71 -7.43 -11.64
N ASP A 121 7.98 -8.69 -11.99
CA ASP A 121 8.25 -9.09 -13.36
C ASP A 121 6.96 -9.01 -14.20
N GLU A 122 5.81 -9.41 -13.63
CA GLU A 122 4.47 -9.35 -14.25
C GLU A 122 4.01 -7.90 -14.54
N LEU A 123 4.34 -6.94 -13.67
CA LEU A 123 4.08 -5.53 -13.94
C LEU A 123 4.80 -5.06 -15.22
N HIS A 124 5.95 -5.65 -15.56
CA HIS A 124 6.74 -5.29 -16.74
C HIS A 124 6.40 -6.10 -18.00
N GLU A 125 5.99 -7.37 -17.89
CA GLU A 125 5.71 -8.21 -19.07
C GLU A 125 4.56 -7.68 -19.93
N ASP A 126 3.57 -7.02 -19.32
CA ASP A 126 2.43 -6.39 -20.00
C ASP A 126 2.81 -5.21 -20.93
N ASP A 127 4.05 -4.70 -20.88
CA ASP A 127 4.51 -3.62 -21.77
C ASP A 127 4.96 -4.13 -23.14
N THR A 128 5.35 -5.40 -23.26
CA THR A 128 6.09 -5.87 -24.44
C THR A 128 5.20 -6.40 -25.57
N THR A 129 3.93 -6.71 -25.31
CA THR A 129 3.09 -7.47 -26.25
C THR A 129 2.23 -6.63 -27.21
N THR A 130 2.11 -5.31 -27.04
CA THR A 130 1.07 -4.52 -27.75
C THR A 130 1.53 -3.73 -28.97
N SER A 131 2.80 -3.82 -29.38
CA SER A 131 3.32 -3.08 -30.55
C SER A 131 3.35 -3.89 -31.85
N ARG A 132 2.30 -4.67 -32.16
CA ARG A 132 2.09 -5.15 -33.53
C ARG A 132 1.35 -4.08 -34.32
N SER A 133 2.10 -3.06 -34.73
CA SER A 133 1.65 -2.02 -35.65
C SER A 133 1.14 -2.66 -36.95
N SER A 134 -0.18 -2.73 -37.07
CA SER A 134 -0.86 -2.87 -38.35
C SER A 134 -0.60 -1.60 -39.15
N ASN A 135 0.55 -1.58 -39.83
CA ASN A 135 0.85 -0.65 -40.90
C ASN A 135 -0.18 -0.88 -42.02
N LEU A 136 -1.38 -0.33 -41.84
CA LEU A 136 -2.35 -0.18 -42.90
C LEU A 136 -1.78 0.85 -43.86
N THR A 137 -1.19 0.32 -44.91
CA THR A 137 -0.77 1.01 -46.13
C THR A 137 -1.95 1.86 -46.61
N LEU A 138 -1.95 3.13 -46.24
CA LEU A 138 -2.90 4.12 -46.71
C LEU A 138 -2.61 4.31 -48.21
N SER A 139 -3.34 3.56 -49.03
CA SER A 139 -3.38 3.72 -50.49
C SER A 139 -3.80 5.15 -50.80
N THR A 140 -2.82 6.00 -51.11
CA THR A 140 -3.06 7.35 -51.60
C THR A 140 -3.60 7.26 -53.02
N ASN A 141 -4.91 7.32 -53.14
CA ASN A 141 -5.60 7.59 -54.40
C ASN A 141 -5.40 9.09 -54.70
N TYR A 142 -4.15 9.49 -54.98
CA TYR A 142 -3.78 10.85 -55.28
C TYR A 142 -4.24 11.17 -56.70
N THR A 143 -5.49 11.59 -56.84
CA THR A 143 -6.02 12.16 -58.07
C THR A 143 -5.29 13.48 -58.34
N MET A 144 -4.60 13.57 -59.49
CA MET A 144 -3.97 14.79 -59.99
C MET A 144 -5.00 15.90 -60.22
N SER A 145 -5.37 16.64 -59.17
CA SER A 145 -6.24 17.83 -59.24
C SER A 145 -5.40 19.11 -59.18
N ASN A 146 -4.64 19.39 -60.23
CA ASN A 146 -3.79 20.59 -60.31
C ASN A 146 -4.05 21.46 -61.54
N LEU A 147 -5.16 21.25 -62.26
CA LEU A 147 -5.55 22.13 -63.36
C LEU A 147 -6.18 23.43 -62.80
N PRO A 148 -5.71 24.63 -63.22
CA PRO A 148 -6.30 25.89 -62.81
C PRO A 148 -7.70 26.04 -63.44
N GLY A 149 -8.74 25.97 -62.61
CA GLY A 149 -10.13 26.19 -63.02
C GLY A 149 -10.92 26.90 -61.91
N PRO A 150 -12.09 27.49 -62.24
CA PRO A 150 -12.93 28.23 -61.28
C PRO A 150 -13.27 27.42 -60.02
N GLY A 151 -13.41 26.10 -60.15
CA GLY A 151 -13.64 25.19 -59.03
C GLY A 151 -12.50 25.18 -57.99
N ARG A 152 -11.26 25.48 -58.39
CA ARG A 152 -10.11 25.53 -57.48
C ARG A 152 -10.10 26.77 -56.59
N LEU A 153 -10.58 27.90 -57.11
CA LEU A 153 -10.74 29.12 -56.30
C LEU A 153 -11.83 28.93 -55.24
N LEU A 154 -12.97 28.32 -55.63
CA LEU A 154 -14.03 27.97 -54.69
C LEU A 154 -13.57 26.93 -53.66
N GLY A 155 -12.89 25.87 -54.09
CA GLY A 155 -12.33 24.86 -53.19
C GLY A 155 -11.38 25.48 -52.16
N ASN A 156 -10.44 26.32 -52.59
CA ASN A 156 -9.53 27.01 -51.68
C ASN A 156 -10.25 27.96 -50.71
N LEU A 157 -11.32 28.63 -51.15
CA LEU A 157 -12.12 29.50 -50.30
C LEU A 157 -12.84 28.68 -49.21
N TYR A 158 -13.50 27.58 -49.58
CA TYR A 158 -14.18 26.71 -48.62
C TYR A 158 -13.20 26.00 -47.69
N SER A 159 -12.04 25.54 -48.18
CA SER A 159 -10.99 24.99 -47.30
C SER A 159 -10.51 26.02 -46.29
N LYS A 160 -10.28 27.28 -46.70
CA LYS A 160 -9.90 28.36 -45.77
C LYS A 160 -11.00 28.68 -44.77
N ALA A 161 -12.25 28.75 -45.21
CA ALA A 161 -13.41 29.01 -44.36
C ALA A 161 -13.63 27.87 -43.35
N GLY A 162 -13.56 26.62 -43.81
CA GLY A 162 -13.63 25.41 -43.00
C GLY A 162 -12.52 25.38 -41.95
N SER A 163 -11.26 25.56 -42.36
CA SER A 163 -10.13 25.62 -41.41
C SER A 163 -10.24 26.76 -40.39
N SER A 164 -10.81 27.91 -40.77
CA SER A 164 -11.05 29.01 -39.82
C SER A 164 -12.16 28.68 -38.82
N LEU A 165 -13.23 28.01 -39.27
CA LEU A 165 -14.33 27.56 -38.42
C LEU A 165 -13.86 26.45 -37.45
N GLU A 166 -13.16 25.44 -37.96
CA GLU A 166 -12.55 24.37 -37.16
C GLU A 166 -11.62 24.93 -36.09
N ARG A 167 -10.77 25.92 -36.42
CA ARG A 167 -9.92 26.60 -35.43
C ARG A 167 -10.72 27.41 -34.40
N ARG A 168 -11.89 27.96 -34.75
CA ARG A 168 -12.75 28.69 -33.78
C ARG A 168 -13.46 27.71 -32.86
N LEU A 169 -14.10 26.68 -33.41
CA LEU A 169 -14.79 25.63 -32.64
C LEU A 169 -13.81 24.85 -31.77
N GLY A 170 -12.64 24.48 -32.30
CA GLY A 170 -11.58 23.83 -31.55
C GLY A 170 -11.08 24.68 -30.38
N ARG A 171 -11.01 26.02 -30.52
CA ARG A 171 -10.66 26.90 -29.40
C ARG A 171 -11.73 26.96 -28.31
N PHE A 172 -13.01 26.94 -28.67
CA PHE A 172 -14.09 26.94 -27.68
C PHE A 172 -14.15 25.60 -26.93
N ALA A 173 -14.15 24.49 -27.67
CA ALA A 173 -14.11 23.15 -27.08
C ALA A 173 -12.88 22.96 -26.18
N ASN A 174 -11.70 23.43 -26.61
CA ASN A 174 -10.49 23.33 -25.81
C ASN A 174 -10.56 24.20 -24.54
N ARG A 175 -11.15 25.40 -24.59
CA ARG A 175 -11.32 26.24 -23.39
C ARG A 175 -12.24 25.60 -22.35
N GLU A 176 -13.33 25.00 -22.80
CA GLU A 176 -14.27 24.31 -21.92
C GLU A 176 -13.63 23.06 -21.30
N ALA A 177 -12.95 22.24 -22.11
CA ALA A 177 -12.22 21.07 -21.64
C ALA A 177 -11.10 21.44 -20.63
N ILE A 178 -10.34 22.50 -20.89
CA ILE A 178 -9.32 23.00 -19.94
C ILE A 178 -9.97 23.45 -18.62
N LYS A 179 -11.12 24.12 -18.69
CA LYS A 179 -11.84 24.56 -17.49
C LYS A 179 -12.32 23.36 -16.66
N GLU A 180 -12.95 22.38 -17.31
CA GLU A 180 -13.41 21.15 -16.67
C GLU A 180 -12.24 20.37 -16.04
N TYR A 181 -11.13 20.25 -16.77
CA TYR A 181 -9.89 19.64 -16.26
C TYR A 181 -9.35 20.35 -15.02
N ASN A 182 -9.27 21.69 -15.03
CA ASN A 182 -8.79 22.44 -13.88
C ASN A 182 -9.72 22.29 -12.67
N GLU A 183 -11.04 22.26 -12.89
CA GLU A 183 -12.01 21.99 -11.83
C GLU A 183 -11.84 20.58 -11.25
N ALA A 184 -11.64 19.57 -12.10
CA ALA A 184 -11.38 18.19 -11.69
C ALA A 184 -10.06 18.07 -10.91
N LEU A 185 -9.00 18.73 -11.37
CA LEU A 185 -7.69 18.74 -10.72
C LEU A 185 -7.76 19.34 -9.32
N VAL A 186 -8.43 20.48 -9.15
CA VAL A 186 -8.65 21.11 -7.83
C VAL A 186 -9.43 20.18 -6.90
N MET A 187 -10.40 19.43 -7.43
CA MET A 187 -11.14 18.45 -6.63
C MET A 187 -10.25 17.28 -6.18
N VAL A 188 -9.47 16.69 -7.08
CA VAL A 188 -8.55 15.57 -6.79
C VAL A 188 -7.45 15.96 -5.81
N GLN A 189 -6.81 17.11 -6.01
CA GLN A 189 -5.76 17.61 -5.12
C GLN A 189 -6.26 17.87 -3.70
N SER A 190 -7.54 18.21 -3.56
CA SER A 190 -8.11 18.46 -2.25
C SER A 190 -8.35 17.18 -1.45
N GLY A 191 -8.67 16.04 -2.09
CA GLY A 191 -9.03 14.77 -1.43
C GLY A 191 -10.38 14.85 -0.71
N TRP A 192 -10.47 15.61 0.37
CA TRP A 192 -11.67 15.79 1.21
C TRP A 192 -12.95 16.16 0.44
N LYS A 193 -12.86 16.97 -0.62
CA LYS A 193 -14.05 17.34 -1.41
C LYS A 193 -14.58 16.15 -2.19
N ILE A 194 -13.69 15.31 -2.73
CA ILE A 194 -14.09 14.08 -3.43
C ILE A 194 -14.69 13.11 -2.43
N ASP A 195 -14.10 12.99 -1.25
CA ASP A 195 -14.63 12.16 -0.17
C ASP A 195 -16.05 12.59 0.21
N HIS A 196 -16.26 13.88 0.43
CA HIS A 196 -17.58 14.42 0.74
C HIS A 196 -18.59 14.15 -0.38
N LEU A 197 -18.20 14.38 -1.64
CA LEU A 197 -19.09 14.13 -2.77
C LEU A 197 -19.44 12.65 -2.88
N LEU A 198 -18.48 11.73 -2.73
CA LEU A 198 -18.71 10.28 -2.81
C LEU A 198 -19.48 9.70 -1.62
N CYS A 199 -19.35 10.32 -0.45
CA CYS A 199 -20.13 9.98 0.74
C CYS A 199 -21.53 10.63 0.76
N SER A 200 -21.84 11.53 -0.19
CA SER A 200 -23.16 12.16 -0.30
C SER A 200 -24.27 11.10 -0.48
N GLU A 201 -25.51 11.47 -0.21
CA GLU A 201 -26.68 10.66 -0.62
C GLU A 201 -27.15 11.05 -2.03
N ASP A 202 -26.71 12.19 -2.56
CA ASP A 202 -27.07 12.62 -3.91
C ASP A 202 -26.26 11.86 -4.98
N SER A 203 -26.96 11.00 -5.71
CA SER A 203 -26.43 10.27 -6.86
C SER A 203 -25.74 11.14 -7.92
N LYS A 204 -26.14 12.41 -8.08
CA LYS A 204 -25.52 13.35 -9.02
C LYS A 204 -24.17 13.85 -8.54
N GLU A 205 -24.00 13.99 -7.23
CA GLU A 205 -22.71 14.35 -6.64
C GLU A 205 -21.71 13.20 -6.79
N HIS A 206 -22.16 11.94 -6.69
CA HIS A 206 -21.33 10.77 -7.01
C HIS A 206 -20.89 10.74 -8.45
N GLU A 207 -21.82 10.93 -9.38
CA GLU A 207 -21.51 10.99 -10.81
C GLU A 207 -20.49 12.09 -11.11
N LYS A 208 -20.68 13.28 -10.50
CA LYS A 208 -19.76 14.40 -10.66
C LYS A 208 -18.36 14.03 -10.16
N ALA A 209 -18.24 13.41 -8.98
CA ALA A 209 -16.96 12.95 -8.45
C ALA A 209 -16.31 11.89 -9.37
N CYS A 210 -17.06 10.88 -9.80
CA CYS A 210 -16.57 9.87 -10.75
C CYS A 210 -16.10 10.48 -12.08
N ARG A 211 -16.84 11.45 -12.63
CA ARG A 211 -16.44 12.16 -13.87
C ARG A 211 -15.10 12.89 -13.70
N ASN A 212 -14.92 13.59 -12.58
CA ASN A 212 -13.67 14.28 -12.29
C ASN A 212 -12.49 13.32 -12.11
N LEU A 213 -12.73 12.18 -11.45
CA LEU A 213 -11.72 11.13 -11.31
C LEU A 213 -11.30 10.56 -12.67
N LEU A 214 -12.24 10.30 -13.59
CA LEU A 214 -11.92 9.84 -14.94
C LEU A 214 -11.10 10.87 -15.73
N ILE A 215 -11.45 12.15 -15.64
CA ILE A 215 -10.71 13.24 -16.30
C ILE A 215 -9.26 13.30 -15.79
N CYS A 216 -9.05 13.16 -14.48
CA CYS A 216 -7.72 13.15 -13.89
C CYS A 216 -6.95 11.86 -14.21
N ALA A 217 -7.62 10.71 -14.29
CA ALA A 217 -7.04 9.44 -14.71
C ALA A 217 -6.55 9.46 -16.18
N GLU A 218 -7.22 10.23 -17.04
CA GLU A 218 -6.80 10.49 -18.43
C GLU A 218 -5.74 11.59 -18.58
N SER A 219 -5.30 12.20 -17.47
CA SER A 219 -4.31 13.29 -17.50
C SER A 219 -2.99 12.86 -18.13
N ASN A 220 -2.32 13.79 -18.80
CA ASN A 220 -0.95 13.60 -19.27
C ASN A 220 0.10 13.72 -18.15
N VAL A 221 -0.29 14.16 -16.95
CA VAL A 221 0.57 14.30 -15.77
C VAL A 221 0.50 13.04 -14.92
N ILE A 222 1.61 12.29 -14.84
CA ILE A 222 1.71 10.99 -14.15
C ILE A 222 1.22 11.07 -12.70
N ASP A 223 1.64 12.08 -11.95
CA ASP A 223 1.23 12.24 -10.53
C ASP A 223 -0.28 12.46 -10.38
N THR A 224 -0.90 13.14 -11.35
CA THR A 224 -2.35 13.35 -11.37
C THR A 224 -3.09 12.03 -11.64
N GLN A 225 -2.57 11.21 -12.54
CA GLN A 225 -3.11 9.88 -12.80
C GLN A 225 -3.01 8.99 -11.56
N ILE A 226 -1.83 8.91 -10.93
CA ILE A 226 -1.62 8.13 -9.69
C ILE A 226 -2.60 8.56 -8.63
N LYS A 227 -2.73 9.87 -8.37
CA LYS A 227 -3.68 10.39 -7.37
C LYS A 227 -5.12 10.02 -7.67
N ALA A 228 -5.52 10.06 -8.94
CA ALA A 228 -6.85 9.64 -9.36
C ALA A 228 -7.06 8.13 -9.15
N PHE A 229 -6.07 7.30 -9.50
CA PHE A 229 -6.13 5.84 -9.29
C PHE A 229 -6.24 5.48 -7.81
N GLU A 230 -5.42 6.09 -6.95
CA GLU A 230 -5.50 5.93 -5.49
C GLU A 230 -6.91 6.20 -4.97
N LEU A 231 -7.52 7.33 -5.37
CA LEU A 231 -8.87 7.70 -4.96
C LEU A 231 -9.93 6.76 -5.52
N ILE A 232 -9.79 6.26 -6.76
CA ILE A 232 -10.71 5.26 -7.31
C ILE A 232 -10.69 4.00 -6.45
N ILE A 233 -9.50 3.51 -6.09
CA ILE A 233 -9.32 2.28 -5.31
C ILE A 233 -9.82 2.47 -3.89
N GLU A 234 -9.43 3.55 -3.23
CA GLU A 234 -9.86 3.86 -1.87
C GLU A 234 -11.39 3.87 -1.78
N LYS A 235 -12.05 4.55 -2.72
CA LYS A 235 -13.51 4.70 -2.70
C LYS A 235 -14.20 3.41 -3.10
N PHE A 236 -13.61 2.66 -4.02
CA PHE A 236 -14.07 1.32 -4.35
C PHE A 236 -13.97 0.38 -3.15
N VAL A 237 -12.90 0.44 -2.36
CA VAL A 237 -12.72 -0.38 -1.16
C VAL A 237 -13.75 -0.02 -0.10
N PHE A 238 -14.08 1.27 0.04
CA PHE A 238 -15.09 1.70 1.02
C PHE A 238 -16.53 1.35 0.65
N ASN A 239 -16.90 1.46 -0.63
CA ASN A 239 -18.26 1.21 -1.07
C ASN A 239 -18.28 0.56 -2.47
N PRO A 240 -17.83 -0.71 -2.62
CA PRO A 240 -17.66 -1.35 -3.92
C PRO A 240 -18.93 -1.33 -4.77
N LEU A 241 -20.11 -1.54 -4.18
CA LEU A 241 -21.37 -1.57 -4.92
C LEU A 241 -21.75 -0.18 -5.45
N LYS A 242 -21.71 0.83 -4.58
CA LYS A 242 -22.10 2.21 -4.88
C LYS A 242 -21.15 2.85 -5.90
N VAL A 243 -19.83 2.68 -5.71
CA VAL A 243 -18.82 3.23 -6.62
C VAL A 243 -18.90 2.56 -7.99
N ARG A 244 -18.99 1.22 -8.04
CA ARG A 244 -19.04 0.50 -9.31
C ARG A 244 -20.30 0.82 -10.12
N SER A 245 -21.46 0.89 -9.46
CA SER A 245 -22.72 1.24 -10.14
C SER A 245 -22.70 2.67 -10.69
N THR A 246 -22.09 3.61 -9.95
CA THR A 246 -21.92 5.00 -10.39
C THR A 246 -20.99 5.11 -11.60
N PHE A 247 -19.81 4.49 -11.58
CA PHE A 247 -18.91 4.49 -12.74
C PHE A 247 -19.57 3.85 -13.97
N ARG A 248 -20.30 2.74 -13.79
CA ARG A 248 -21.07 2.11 -14.89
C ARG A 248 -22.11 3.07 -15.50
N ARG A 249 -22.79 3.86 -14.67
CA ARG A 249 -23.74 4.88 -15.16
C ARG A 249 -23.03 5.97 -15.94
N VAL A 250 -21.90 6.49 -15.43
CA VAL A 250 -21.07 7.49 -16.13
C VAL A 250 -20.58 6.97 -17.49
N PHE A 251 -20.04 5.75 -17.56
CA PHE A 251 -19.62 5.15 -18.83
C PHE A 251 -20.79 4.98 -19.80
N LYS A 252 -21.95 4.52 -19.32
CA LYS A 252 -23.16 4.38 -20.14
C LYS A 252 -23.64 5.71 -20.71
N GLU A 253 -23.61 6.78 -19.91
CA GLU A 253 -23.99 8.13 -20.34
C GLU A 253 -23.04 8.68 -21.41
N ARG A 254 -21.74 8.45 -21.26
CA ARG A 254 -20.71 8.83 -22.24
C ARG A 254 -20.67 7.90 -23.48
N ARG A 255 -21.37 6.78 -23.43
CA ARG A 255 -21.34 5.71 -24.45
C ARG A 255 -19.95 5.10 -24.61
N GLU A 256 -19.25 4.98 -23.50
CA GLU A 256 -17.88 4.47 -23.41
C GLU A 256 -17.87 3.04 -22.86
N ILE A 257 -16.86 2.26 -23.28
CA ILE A 257 -16.61 0.92 -22.76
C ILE A 257 -15.49 1.03 -21.73
N SER A 258 -15.75 0.63 -20.47
CA SER A 258 -14.80 0.81 -19.37
C SER A 258 -13.40 0.28 -19.70
N ASP A 259 -13.29 -0.94 -20.25
CA ASP A 259 -11.98 -1.54 -20.56
C ASP A 259 -11.20 -0.76 -21.63
N VAL A 260 -11.91 -0.11 -22.57
CA VAL A 260 -11.28 0.74 -23.60
C VAL A 260 -10.79 2.03 -22.98
N ILE A 261 -11.57 2.63 -22.07
CA ILE A 261 -11.18 3.86 -21.37
C ILE A 261 -9.99 3.62 -20.44
N THR A 262 -10.04 2.58 -19.60
CA THR A 262 -8.92 2.29 -18.70
C THR A 262 -7.66 1.97 -19.49
N PHE A 263 -7.75 1.17 -20.57
CA PHE A 263 -6.61 0.91 -21.45
C PHE A 263 -6.02 2.18 -22.07
N SER A 264 -6.84 3.20 -22.34
CA SER A 264 -6.38 4.47 -22.93
C SER A 264 -5.54 5.34 -21.99
N TRP A 265 -5.58 5.09 -20.67
CA TRP A 265 -4.75 5.82 -19.69
C TRP A 265 -3.26 5.54 -19.87
N LYS A 266 -2.92 4.37 -20.43
CA LYS A 266 -1.56 3.95 -20.76
C LYS A 266 -1.22 4.41 -22.18
N ARG A 267 -0.22 5.29 -22.30
CA ARG A 267 0.19 5.90 -23.56
C ARG A 267 1.32 5.12 -24.21
N PRO A 268 1.26 4.87 -25.53
CA PRO A 268 2.35 4.24 -26.26
C PRO A 268 3.64 5.06 -26.14
N GLY A 269 4.76 4.39 -25.86
CA GLY A 269 6.09 5.01 -25.80
C GLY A 269 6.38 5.82 -24.53
N VAL A 270 5.50 5.80 -23.54
CA VAL A 270 5.77 6.35 -22.20
C VAL A 270 6.23 5.21 -21.30
N GLU A 271 7.43 5.35 -20.71
CA GLU A 271 7.89 4.46 -19.66
C GLU A 271 7.22 4.85 -18.34
N TYR A 272 6.43 3.93 -17.79
CA TYR A 272 5.73 4.13 -16.54
C TYR A 272 6.52 3.57 -15.36
N THR A 273 6.43 4.23 -14.21
CA THR A 273 7.03 3.72 -12.97
C THR A 273 6.25 2.51 -12.45
N THR A 274 6.89 1.68 -11.65
CA THR A 274 6.23 0.57 -10.94
C THR A 274 5.06 1.05 -10.08
N ASP A 275 5.16 2.26 -9.50
CA ASP A 275 4.08 2.88 -8.71
C ASP A 275 2.84 3.11 -9.57
N TRP A 276 3.06 3.74 -10.74
CA TRP A 276 1.98 4.02 -11.67
C TRP A 276 1.33 2.73 -12.14
N LEU A 277 2.12 1.72 -12.53
CA LEU A 277 1.61 0.43 -13.01
C LEU A 277 0.80 -0.30 -11.94
N TYR A 278 1.25 -0.26 -10.68
CA TYR A 278 0.54 -0.83 -9.53
C TYR A 278 -0.84 -0.19 -9.37
N TRP A 279 -0.91 1.14 -9.23
CA TRP A 279 -2.18 1.83 -9.05
C TRP A 279 -3.09 1.74 -10.26
N TYR A 280 -2.52 1.79 -11.47
CA TYR A 280 -3.23 1.60 -12.72
C TYR A 280 -3.93 0.23 -12.79
N LYS A 281 -3.21 -0.87 -12.48
CA LYS A 281 -3.79 -2.23 -12.51
C LYS A 281 -4.95 -2.37 -11.52
N LEU A 282 -4.75 -1.91 -10.29
CA LEU A 282 -5.79 -1.96 -9.25
C LEU A 282 -7.02 -1.13 -9.64
N ALA A 283 -6.84 0.12 -10.09
CA ALA A 283 -7.94 0.99 -10.48
C ALA A 283 -8.69 0.43 -11.71
N SER A 284 -7.96 -0.07 -12.70
CA SER A 284 -8.54 -0.73 -13.87
C SER A 284 -9.38 -1.94 -13.47
N ARG A 285 -8.91 -2.72 -12.50
CA ARG A 285 -9.65 -3.87 -11.97
C ARG A 285 -10.93 -3.46 -11.23
N CYS A 286 -10.90 -2.38 -10.44
CA CYS A 286 -12.08 -1.82 -9.79
C CYS A 286 -13.18 -1.39 -10.78
N LEU A 287 -12.77 -0.85 -11.94
CA LEU A 287 -13.70 -0.34 -12.96
C LEU A 287 -14.15 -1.41 -13.97
N SER A 288 -13.48 -2.57 -14.00
CA SER A 288 -13.77 -3.62 -14.98
C SER A 288 -15.28 -3.97 -15.01
N PRO A 289 -15.88 -4.09 -16.21
CA PRO A 289 -17.29 -4.46 -16.33
C PRO A 289 -17.52 -5.93 -15.95
N GLN A 290 -16.48 -6.77 -16.05
CA GLN A 290 -16.55 -8.20 -15.79
C GLN A 290 -16.79 -8.49 -14.31
N SER A 291 -17.77 -9.33 -14.01
CA SER A 291 -18.04 -9.75 -12.63
C SER A 291 -17.14 -10.94 -12.28
N SER A 292 -16.00 -10.69 -11.65
CA SER A 292 -15.18 -11.77 -11.10
C SER A 292 -15.76 -12.30 -9.79
N PRO A 293 -15.43 -13.54 -9.39
CA PRO A 293 -15.78 -14.07 -8.06
C PRO A 293 -15.31 -13.14 -6.93
N PHE A 294 -14.08 -12.60 -7.04
CA PHE A 294 -13.54 -11.60 -6.13
C PHE A 294 -14.45 -10.37 -6.00
N LEU A 295 -14.83 -9.74 -7.12
CA LEU A 295 -15.66 -8.54 -7.09
C LEU A 295 -17.06 -8.81 -6.52
N LYS A 296 -17.58 -10.03 -6.69
CA LYS A 296 -18.84 -10.44 -6.06
C LYS A 296 -18.67 -10.54 -4.54
N ALA A 297 -17.64 -11.24 -4.08
CA ALA A 297 -17.33 -11.35 -2.65
C ALA A 297 -17.06 -9.97 -2.00
N ALA A 298 -16.40 -9.06 -2.71
CA ALA A 298 -16.17 -7.70 -2.24
C ALA A 298 -17.49 -6.91 -2.08
N ILE A 299 -18.44 -7.07 -3.00
CA ILE A 299 -19.77 -6.46 -2.88
C ILE A 299 -20.55 -7.03 -1.69
N ASP A 300 -20.41 -8.32 -1.40
CA ASP A 300 -21.07 -8.93 -0.25
C ASP A 300 -20.55 -8.38 1.10
N LEU A 301 -19.34 -7.79 1.11
CA LEU A 301 -18.74 -7.10 2.27
C LEU A 301 -19.19 -5.63 2.44
N ASP A 302 -19.83 -5.02 1.43
CA ASP A 302 -20.23 -3.59 1.38
C ASP A 302 -21.13 -3.15 2.54
N THR A 303 -21.76 -4.10 3.24
CA THR A 303 -22.70 -3.84 4.34
C THR A 303 -22.03 -3.56 5.68
N ALA A 304 -20.72 -3.80 5.79
CA ALA A 304 -20.00 -3.70 7.05
C ALA A 304 -19.42 -2.30 7.29
N GLY A 305 -19.42 -1.88 8.56
CA GLY A 305 -18.75 -0.66 8.99
C GLY A 305 -17.23 -0.75 8.86
N TRP A 306 -16.58 0.40 9.05
CA TRP A 306 -15.11 0.48 9.08
C TRP A 306 -14.58 -0.25 10.33
N SER A 307 -13.49 -1.00 10.16
CA SER A 307 -12.81 -1.71 11.25
C SER A 307 -13.76 -2.52 12.15
N SER A 308 -14.83 -3.09 11.58
CA SER A 308 -15.85 -3.83 12.34
C SER A 308 -15.92 -5.32 11.98
N LEU A 309 -15.12 -5.78 11.02
CA LEU A 309 -15.13 -7.16 10.55
C LEU A 309 -13.97 -7.93 11.16
N ASN A 310 -14.23 -9.13 11.65
CA ASN A 310 -13.20 -10.08 12.04
C ASN A 310 -12.60 -10.77 10.81
N PHE A 311 -11.48 -11.48 11.00
CA PHE A 311 -10.77 -12.14 9.91
C PHE A 311 -11.63 -13.15 9.13
N LEU A 312 -12.56 -13.84 9.80
CA LEU A 312 -13.40 -14.87 9.17
C LEU A 312 -14.29 -14.29 8.06
N CYS A 313 -14.69 -13.02 8.15
CA CYS A 313 -15.47 -12.36 7.12
C CYS A 313 -14.71 -12.24 5.78
N PHE A 314 -13.38 -12.21 5.81
CA PHE A 314 -12.55 -12.07 4.61
C PHE A 314 -12.17 -13.41 3.98
N GLU A 315 -12.53 -14.54 4.58
CA GLU A 315 -12.19 -15.86 4.06
C GLU A 315 -12.72 -16.05 2.63
N VAL A 316 -14.01 -15.75 2.39
CA VAL A 316 -14.61 -15.87 1.06
C VAL A 316 -13.95 -14.92 0.06
N LEU A 317 -13.59 -13.70 0.49
CA LEU A 317 -12.91 -12.71 -0.36
C LEU A 317 -11.52 -13.22 -0.80
N LEU A 318 -10.72 -13.69 0.16
CA LEU A 318 -9.38 -14.21 -0.07
C LEU A 318 -9.41 -15.47 -0.93
N LEU A 319 -10.31 -16.41 -0.64
CA LEU A 319 -10.47 -17.63 -1.44
C LEU A 319 -10.93 -17.34 -2.87
N SER A 320 -11.70 -16.27 -3.08
CA SER A 320 -12.17 -15.83 -4.41
C SER A 320 -11.10 -15.15 -5.27
N CYS A 321 -9.95 -14.80 -4.71
CA CYS A 321 -8.80 -14.35 -5.49
C CYS A 321 -8.28 -15.50 -6.36
N SER A 322 -7.79 -15.21 -7.56
CA SER A 322 -7.12 -16.19 -8.43
C SER A 322 -6.06 -17.00 -7.69
N ASP A 323 -5.84 -18.24 -8.11
CA ASP A 323 -4.70 -19.02 -7.62
C ASP A 323 -3.39 -18.28 -7.89
N ILE A 324 -2.46 -18.36 -6.95
CA ILE A 324 -1.16 -17.64 -6.98
C ILE A 324 -0.36 -18.00 -8.25
N CYS A 325 -0.62 -19.17 -8.83
CA CYS A 325 0.02 -19.63 -10.06
C CYS A 325 -0.50 -18.94 -11.33
N ASN A 326 -1.69 -18.33 -11.28
CA ASN A 326 -2.19 -17.49 -12.34
C ASN A 326 -1.65 -16.09 -12.11
N SER A 327 -1.04 -15.52 -13.15
CA SER A 327 -0.22 -14.31 -13.08
C SER A 327 -0.93 -13.11 -12.45
N ASP A 328 -2.25 -13.04 -12.35
CA ASP A 328 -2.95 -11.86 -11.83
C ASP A 328 -3.02 -11.83 -10.30
N THR A 329 -2.07 -11.15 -9.64
CA THR A 329 -2.13 -10.88 -8.19
C THR A 329 -2.96 -9.64 -7.83
N THR A 330 -3.56 -8.97 -8.81
CA THR A 330 -4.31 -7.71 -8.62
C THR A 330 -5.49 -7.89 -7.66
N ASP A 331 -6.25 -8.98 -7.81
CA ASP A 331 -7.37 -9.31 -6.90
C ASP A 331 -6.88 -9.52 -5.47
N LEU A 332 -5.73 -10.18 -5.30
CA LEU A 332 -5.15 -10.38 -3.98
C LEU A 332 -4.73 -9.05 -3.35
N LEU A 333 -4.03 -8.19 -4.09
CA LEU A 333 -3.63 -6.87 -3.61
C LEU A 333 -4.83 -5.98 -3.26
N LEU A 334 -5.91 -6.02 -4.06
CA LEU A 334 -7.17 -5.36 -3.70
C LEU A 334 -7.77 -5.95 -2.43
N ALA A 335 -7.77 -7.27 -2.24
CA ALA A 335 -8.25 -7.90 -1.01
C ALA A 335 -7.50 -7.39 0.23
N ILE A 336 -6.18 -7.17 0.11
CA ILE A 336 -5.37 -6.60 1.19
C ILE A 336 -5.82 -5.17 1.53
N HIS A 337 -6.21 -4.35 0.54
CA HIS A 337 -6.81 -3.03 0.81
C HIS A 337 -8.15 -3.13 1.56
N PHE A 338 -9.04 -4.05 1.17
CA PHE A 338 -10.29 -4.30 1.90
C PHE A 338 -10.03 -4.68 3.36
N ILE A 339 -9.09 -5.60 3.59
CA ILE A 339 -8.74 -6.04 4.95
C ILE A 339 -8.13 -4.87 5.74
N ALA A 340 -7.25 -4.07 5.13
CA ALA A 340 -6.64 -2.91 5.78
C ALA A 340 -7.66 -1.86 6.23
N CYS A 341 -8.75 -1.68 5.47
CA CYS A 341 -9.81 -0.71 5.79
C CYS A 341 -10.88 -1.26 6.76
N SER A 342 -11.18 -2.56 6.71
CA SER A 342 -12.37 -3.11 7.38
C SER A 342 -12.06 -4.06 8.54
N TRP A 343 -10.83 -4.57 8.67
CA TRP A 343 -10.48 -5.54 9.70
C TRP A 343 -10.31 -4.89 11.08
N ASP A 344 -10.96 -5.47 12.08
CA ASP A 344 -10.92 -5.07 13.49
C ASP A 344 -9.72 -5.68 14.26
N SER A 345 -8.80 -6.36 13.55
CA SER A 345 -7.66 -7.10 14.11
C SER A 345 -8.00 -8.37 14.93
N ASN A 346 -9.26 -8.83 14.92
CA ASN A 346 -9.71 -10.03 15.63
C ASN A 346 -9.99 -11.21 14.69
N GLY A 347 -10.23 -12.39 15.27
CA GLY A 347 -10.68 -13.61 14.56
C GLY A 347 -9.59 -14.40 13.83
N ILE A 348 -8.37 -13.88 13.73
CA ILE A 348 -7.25 -14.60 13.10
C ILE A 348 -6.84 -15.84 13.91
N GLU A 349 -6.91 -15.76 15.24
CA GLU A 349 -6.63 -16.90 16.13
C GLU A 349 -7.67 -17.99 15.98
N ASP A 350 -8.95 -17.61 15.93
CA ASP A 350 -10.07 -18.53 15.72
C ASP A 350 -9.93 -19.23 14.36
N TYR A 351 -9.53 -18.48 13.33
CA TYR A 351 -9.24 -19.05 12.00
C TYR A 351 -8.10 -20.07 12.06
N VAL A 352 -6.98 -19.71 12.71
CA VAL A 352 -5.82 -20.61 12.82
C VAL A 352 -6.15 -21.87 13.62
N GLN A 353 -7.00 -21.78 14.63
CA GLN A 353 -7.47 -22.95 15.38
C GLN A 353 -8.36 -23.86 14.53
N ARG A 354 -9.20 -23.28 13.67
CA ARG A 354 -10.15 -24.01 12.82
C ARG A 354 -9.49 -24.64 11.58
N GLU A 355 -8.72 -23.86 10.84
CA GLU A 355 -8.15 -24.24 9.53
C GLU A 355 -6.66 -24.59 9.60
N GLY A 356 -6.00 -24.32 10.74
CA GLY A 356 -4.55 -24.44 10.87
C GLY A 356 -3.79 -23.26 10.27
N ILE A 357 -2.47 -23.23 10.50
CA ILE A 357 -1.57 -22.17 10.00
C ILE A 357 -1.42 -22.22 8.48
N ALA A 358 -1.70 -23.36 7.85
CA ALA A 358 -1.69 -23.54 6.40
C ALA A 358 -3.08 -23.35 5.75
N GLY A 359 -4.06 -22.79 6.48
CA GLY A 359 -5.38 -22.49 5.92
C GLY A 359 -5.27 -21.62 4.66
N ALA A 360 -5.98 -21.98 3.60
CA ALA A 360 -5.77 -21.39 2.27
C ALA A 360 -6.01 -19.87 2.23
N ALA A 361 -6.99 -19.35 2.98
CA ALA A 361 -7.22 -17.90 3.05
C ALA A 361 -6.07 -17.18 3.75
N LEU A 362 -5.54 -17.76 4.83
CA LEU A 362 -4.39 -17.22 5.54
C LEU A 362 -3.13 -17.21 4.68
N VAL A 363 -2.87 -18.29 3.93
CA VAL A 363 -1.74 -18.35 2.98
C VAL A 363 -1.86 -17.22 1.95
N LYS A 364 -3.04 -17.01 1.37
CA LYS A 364 -3.29 -15.90 0.44
C LYS A 364 -3.08 -14.56 1.13
N PHE A 365 -3.62 -14.35 2.33
CA PHE A 365 -3.50 -13.10 3.08
C PHE A 365 -2.03 -12.72 3.36
N VAL A 366 -1.27 -13.66 3.92
CA VAL A 366 0.16 -13.49 4.21
C VAL A 366 0.94 -13.21 2.93
N THR A 367 0.66 -13.94 1.84
CA THR A 367 1.31 -13.75 0.54
C THR A 367 1.01 -12.36 -0.03
N GLY A 368 -0.25 -11.92 0.03
CA GLY A 368 -0.67 -10.59 -0.43
C GLY A 368 -0.02 -9.47 0.36
N LEU A 369 0.12 -9.61 1.68
CA LEU A 369 0.85 -8.66 2.51
C LEU A 369 2.33 -8.60 2.16
N VAL A 370 2.99 -9.75 1.93
CA VAL A 370 4.39 -9.77 1.49
C VAL A 370 4.53 -9.04 0.15
N ALA A 371 3.68 -9.35 -0.84
CA ALA A 371 3.69 -8.67 -2.12
C ALA A 371 3.48 -7.15 -1.98
N HIS A 372 2.53 -6.73 -1.12
CA HIS A 372 2.31 -5.32 -0.81
C HIS A 372 3.56 -4.64 -0.24
N TRP A 373 4.21 -5.24 0.75
CA TRP A 373 5.40 -4.65 1.37
C TRP A 373 6.61 -4.65 0.43
N GLU A 374 6.80 -5.69 -0.36
CA GLU A 374 7.86 -5.72 -1.37
C GLU A 374 7.69 -4.62 -2.42
N LEU A 375 6.45 -4.35 -2.84
CA LEU A 375 6.13 -3.20 -3.66
C LEU A 375 6.47 -1.92 -2.92
N LYS A 376 5.96 -1.71 -1.70
CA LYS A 376 6.21 -0.48 -0.95
C LYS A 376 7.69 -0.18 -0.74
N PHE A 377 8.52 -1.17 -0.46
CA PHE A 377 9.98 -0.97 -0.34
C PHE A 377 10.66 -0.67 -1.69
N SER A 378 10.05 -1.06 -2.80
CA SER A 378 10.53 -0.73 -4.14
C SER A 378 10.11 0.68 -4.58
N LEU A 379 9.08 1.25 -3.96
CA LEU A 379 8.53 2.57 -4.26
C LEU A 379 9.17 3.65 -3.37
N LYS A 380 9.76 4.69 -3.97
CA LYS A 380 10.22 5.90 -3.25
C LYS A 380 9.50 7.13 -3.82
N PRO A 381 8.95 8.07 -3.00
CA PRO A 381 8.80 8.08 -1.53
C PRO A 381 7.49 7.45 -1.03
N TRP A 382 7.42 7.20 0.28
CA TRP A 382 6.36 6.45 0.96
C TRP A 382 5.02 7.23 1.01
N SER A 383 3.90 6.58 0.68
CA SER A 383 2.56 7.19 0.72
C SER A 383 1.80 6.98 2.05
N PHE A 384 0.77 7.80 2.29
CA PHE A 384 0.02 7.91 3.56
C PHE A 384 -0.68 6.62 4.04
N TYR A 385 -0.98 5.66 3.16
CA TYR A 385 -1.69 4.43 3.56
C TYR A 385 -0.86 3.46 4.41
N SER A 386 0.41 3.79 4.67
CA SER A 386 1.34 2.90 5.37
C SER A 386 0.87 2.50 6.78
N SER A 387 0.10 3.34 7.48
CA SER A 387 -0.33 3.05 8.87
C SER A 387 -1.34 1.91 8.97
N ALA A 388 -2.33 1.83 8.08
CA ALA A 388 -3.33 0.77 8.08
C ALA A 388 -2.69 -0.59 7.79
N PHE A 389 -1.84 -0.66 6.76
CA PHE A 389 -1.07 -1.87 6.44
C PHE A 389 -0.13 -2.29 7.56
N PHE A 390 0.50 -1.32 8.23
CA PHE A 390 1.33 -1.58 9.41
C PHE A 390 0.52 -2.23 10.53
N SER A 391 -0.66 -1.69 10.84
CA SER A 391 -1.57 -2.21 11.88
C SER A 391 -1.99 -3.65 11.59
N ILE A 392 -2.51 -3.92 10.38
CA ILE A 392 -2.98 -5.27 10.05
C ILE A 392 -1.82 -6.28 9.98
N THR A 393 -0.63 -5.86 9.56
CA THR A 393 0.54 -6.75 9.53
C THR A 393 1.00 -7.09 10.95
N GLY A 394 1.02 -6.11 11.86
CA GLY A 394 1.31 -6.35 13.29
C GLY A 394 0.29 -7.29 13.93
N ALA A 395 -1.00 -7.04 13.73
CA ALA A 395 -2.09 -7.89 14.22
C ALA A 395 -1.99 -9.32 13.70
N LEU A 396 -1.66 -9.50 12.41
CA LEU A 396 -1.43 -10.82 11.82
C LEU A 396 -0.25 -11.54 12.47
N ILE A 397 0.87 -10.85 12.68
CA ILE A 397 2.04 -11.45 13.34
C ILE A 397 1.68 -11.87 14.76
N ASP A 398 1.02 -11.01 15.57
CA ASP A 398 0.62 -11.39 16.93
C ASP A 398 -0.35 -12.59 16.92
N GLY A 399 -1.36 -12.52 16.06
CA GLY A 399 -2.39 -13.54 15.91
C GLY A 399 -1.87 -14.89 15.42
N LEU A 400 -0.78 -14.93 14.64
CA LEU A 400 -0.11 -16.17 14.24
C LEU A 400 0.86 -16.68 15.29
N MET A 401 1.50 -15.77 16.04
CA MET A 401 2.46 -16.16 17.06
C MET A 401 1.78 -16.60 18.37
N ARG A 402 0.51 -16.22 18.63
CA ARG A 402 -0.20 -16.59 19.86
C ARG A 402 -0.59 -18.09 19.91
N PRO A 403 -1.19 -18.70 18.86
CA PRO A 403 -1.52 -20.13 18.86
C PRO A 403 -0.29 -21.03 19.03
N LEU A 404 0.88 -20.59 18.56
CA LEU A 404 2.16 -21.29 18.75
C LEU A 404 2.52 -21.51 20.23
N ARG A 405 2.03 -20.65 21.16
CA ARG A 405 2.28 -20.80 22.60
C ARG A 405 1.57 -22.00 23.21
N VAL A 406 0.43 -22.39 22.63
CA VAL A 406 -0.46 -23.43 23.18
C VAL A 406 -0.21 -24.79 22.49
N LEU A 407 0.53 -24.79 21.38
CA LEU A 407 0.86 -25.99 20.63
C LEU A 407 1.71 -26.97 21.46
N GLY A 408 1.19 -28.18 21.69
CA GLY A 408 1.92 -29.24 22.37
C GLY A 408 3.18 -29.70 21.59
N PRO A 409 4.12 -30.43 22.24
CA PRO A 409 5.36 -30.86 21.61
C PRO A 409 5.18 -31.72 20.35
N ALA A 410 4.14 -32.57 20.32
CA ALA A 410 3.84 -33.42 19.16
C ALA A 410 3.42 -32.60 17.94
N ALA A 411 2.43 -31.71 18.09
CA ALA A 411 1.95 -30.85 17.03
C ALA A 411 3.01 -29.83 16.57
N SER A 412 3.92 -29.43 17.47
CA SER A 412 5.08 -28.59 17.11
C SER A 412 6.05 -29.28 16.16
N ASN A 413 6.20 -30.61 16.23
CA ASN A 413 7.06 -31.36 15.31
C ASN A 413 6.37 -31.53 13.94
N GLU A 414 5.07 -31.81 13.93
CA GLU A 414 4.28 -31.92 12.69
C GLU A 414 4.26 -30.60 11.90
N LEU A 415 4.18 -29.45 12.59
CA LEU A 415 4.28 -28.12 11.97
C LEU A 415 5.53 -27.97 11.09
N LEU A 416 6.58 -28.70 11.42
CA LEU A 416 7.89 -28.57 10.81
C LEU A 416 8.15 -29.53 9.65
N GLU A 417 7.23 -30.45 9.39
CA GLU A 417 7.29 -31.41 8.28
C GLU A 417 6.49 -30.91 7.07
N ASP A 418 5.51 -30.02 7.30
CA ASP A 418 4.71 -29.40 6.24
C ASP A 418 5.39 -28.16 5.66
N GLU A 419 5.81 -28.26 4.39
CA GLU A 419 6.45 -27.17 3.64
C GLU A 419 5.56 -25.93 3.54
N THR A 420 4.23 -26.09 3.50
CA THR A 420 3.27 -24.97 3.41
C THR A 420 3.28 -24.16 4.69
N ARG A 421 3.29 -24.84 5.85
CA ARG A 421 3.38 -24.17 7.16
C ARG A 421 4.70 -23.42 7.30
N LEU A 422 5.80 -24.03 6.85
CA LEU A 422 7.12 -23.37 6.84
C LEU A 422 7.15 -22.16 5.91
N ALA A 423 6.49 -22.21 4.76
CA ALA A 423 6.35 -21.08 3.84
C ALA A 423 5.59 -19.91 4.49
N VAL A 424 4.50 -20.19 5.22
CA VAL A 424 3.78 -19.17 6.00
C VAL A 424 4.69 -18.56 7.07
N CYS A 425 5.41 -19.37 7.86
CA CYS A 425 6.36 -18.84 8.84
C CYS A 425 7.47 -17.99 8.21
N THR A 426 7.95 -18.38 7.03
CA THR A 426 8.94 -17.62 6.25
C THR A 426 8.38 -16.27 5.83
N ALA A 427 7.14 -16.23 5.36
CA ALA A 427 6.48 -14.99 5.01
C ALA A 427 6.20 -14.10 6.24
N VAL A 428 5.82 -14.66 7.39
CA VAL A 428 5.71 -13.93 8.67
C VAL A 428 7.04 -13.31 9.09
N PHE A 429 8.16 -14.03 8.93
CA PHE A 429 9.49 -13.48 9.17
C PHE A 429 9.78 -12.29 8.24
N LYS A 430 9.46 -12.40 6.94
CA LYS A 430 9.61 -11.28 5.99
C LYS A 430 8.79 -10.06 6.39
N LEU A 431 7.53 -10.27 6.78
CA LEU A 431 6.63 -9.21 7.26
C LEU A 431 7.19 -8.53 8.51
N HIS A 432 7.71 -9.30 9.47
CA HIS A 432 8.40 -8.75 10.64
C HIS A 432 9.61 -7.90 10.24
N HIS A 433 10.44 -8.38 9.31
CA HIS A 433 11.57 -7.61 8.76
C HIS A 433 11.12 -6.29 8.13
N PHE A 434 10.07 -6.29 7.32
CA PHE A 434 9.54 -5.07 6.69
C PHE A 434 9.09 -4.04 7.72
N LEU A 435 8.32 -4.45 8.72
CA LEU A 435 7.83 -3.55 9.76
C LEU A 435 8.96 -2.95 10.59
N ARG A 436 10.01 -3.73 10.89
CA ARG A 436 11.18 -3.24 11.64
C ARG A 436 12.14 -2.39 10.82
N SER A 437 12.19 -2.65 9.51
CA SER A 437 12.96 -1.87 8.54
C SER A 437 12.29 -0.53 8.22
N HIS A 438 11.01 -0.37 8.55
CA HIS A 438 10.27 0.85 8.31
C HIS A 438 10.43 1.84 9.47
N ASN A 439 10.59 3.13 9.14
CA ASN A 439 10.68 4.21 10.12
C ASN A 439 9.29 4.82 10.35
N ASN A 440 8.44 4.15 11.16
CA ASN A 440 7.05 4.59 11.37
C ASN A 440 6.87 5.65 12.48
N GLY A 441 7.93 6.41 12.80
CA GLY A 441 7.91 7.35 13.92
C GLY A 441 7.56 6.68 15.26
N LYS A 442 7.43 7.46 16.32
CA LYS A 442 7.27 7.00 17.72
C LYS A 442 5.95 6.27 18.02
N SER A 443 5.14 5.93 17.02
CA SER A 443 3.77 5.44 17.18
C SER A 443 3.64 3.92 17.29
N ILE A 444 4.75 3.16 17.22
CA ILE A 444 4.71 1.70 17.34
C ILE A 444 4.62 1.35 18.83
N SER A 445 3.40 1.34 19.37
CA SER A 445 3.12 0.74 20.69
C SER A 445 3.08 -0.79 20.63
N ASP A 446 3.23 -1.38 19.44
CA ASP A 446 3.17 -2.81 19.26
C ASP A 446 4.43 -3.49 19.82
N ALA A 447 4.23 -4.19 20.94
CA ALA A 447 5.25 -4.85 21.72
C ALA A 447 5.95 -6.02 20.99
N LEU A 448 5.47 -6.45 19.82
CA LEU A 448 6.15 -7.47 19.01
C LEU A 448 7.08 -6.88 17.96
N ILE A 449 6.71 -5.76 17.32
CA ILE A 449 7.52 -5.16 16.26
C ILE A 449 8.78 -4.53 16.83
N SER A 450 8.72 -3.97 18.05
CA SER A 450 9.90 -3.44 18.73
C SER A 450 10.97 -4.51 18.97
N LYS A 451 10.59 -5.78 19.08
CA LYS A 451 11.47 -6.90 19.43
C LYS A 451 12.16 -7.50 18.21
N THR A 452 13.37 -8.00 18.42
CA THR A 452 14.08 -8.81 17.42
C THR A 452 13.30 -10.10 17.12
N TRP A 453 13.50 -10.68 15.93
CA TRP A 453 12.87 -11.95 15.57
C TRP A 453 13.17 -13.05 16.59
N LYS A 454 14.41 -13.06 17.10
CA LYS A 454 14.84 -13.94 18.18
C LYS A 454 13.94 -13.80 19.41
N GLU A 455 13.76 -12.59 19.92
CA GLU A 455 12.92 -12.32 21.09
C GLU A 455 11.45 -12.66 20.85
N VAL A 456 10.93 -12.40 19.64
CA VAL A 456 9.57 -12.81 19.24
C VAL A 456 9.43 -14.34 19.33
N CYS A 457 10.40 -15.10 18.79
CA CYS A 457 10.41 -16.56 18.88
C CYS A 457 10.49 -17.05 20.34
N PHE A 458 11.33 -16.46 21.19
CA PHE A 458 11.45 -16.84 22.60
C PHE A 458 10.19 -16.52 23.40
N ARG A 459 9.55 -15.38 23.14
CA ARG A 459 8.32 -14.97 23.80
C ARG A 459 7.15 -15.88 23.42
N SER A 460 7.10 -16.29 22.16
CA SER A 460 5.99 -17.09 21.63
C SER A 460 6.18 -18.60 21.77
N LEU A 461 7.39 -19.06 22.08
CA LEU A 461 7.70 -20.47 22.35
C LEU A 461 8.52 -20.61 23.63
N PRO A 462 7.95 -20.26 24.81
CA PRO A 462 8.69 -20.30 26.07
C PRO A 462 9.04 -21.73 26.50
N ASP A 463 8.18 -22.71 26.18
CA ASP A 463 8.30 -24.10 26.63
C ASP A 463 9.58 -24.77 26.07
N PRO A 464 10.44 -25.38 26.93
CA PRO A 464 11.55 -26.22 26.50
C PRO A 464 11.16 -27.33 25.52
N GLY A 465 9.95 -27.89 25.60
CA GLY A 465 9.43 -28.91 24.69
C GLY A 465 9.32 -28.42 23.23
N GLN A 466 9.22 -27.10 23.02
CA GLN A 466 9.14 -26.46 21.71
C GLN A 466 10.51 -26.02 21.18
N LYS A 467 11.63 -26.46 21.78
CA LYS A 467 13.00 -26.04 21.39
C LYS A 467 13.31 -26.30 19.91
N ASN A 468 12.80 -27.38 19.33
CA ASN A 468 13.04 -27.71 17.92
C ASN A 468 12.32 -26.73 16.97
N LEU A 469 11.05 -26.44 17.23
CA LEU A 469 10.28 -25.43 16.49
C LEU A 469 10.92 -24.06 16.58
N ARG A 470 11.26 -23.63 17.80
CA ARG A 470 11.99 -22.39 18.05
C ARG A 470 13.33 -22.33 17.29
N ARG A 471 14.11 -23.43 17.29
CA ARG A 471 15.36 -23.49 16.51
C ARG A 471 15.10 -23.31 15.01
N LYS A 472 14.08 -23.96 14.44
CA LYS A 472 13.76 -23.82 13.01
C LYS A 472 13.28 -22.40 12.67
N LEU A 473 12.43 -21.78 13.49
CA LEU A 473 12.03 -20.38 13.29
C LEU A 473 13.23 -19.42 13.39
N LEU A 474 14.16 -19.65 14.31
CA LEU A 474 15.39 -18.85 14.40
C LEU A 474 16.27 -19.00 13.14
N ARG A 475 16.34 -20.21 12.56
CA ARG A 475 17.07 -20.44 11.30
C ARG A 475 16.52 -19.65 10.13
N LEU A 476 15.24 -19.24 10.15
CA LEU A 476 14.70 -18.35 9.11
C LEU A 476 15.47 -17.03 9.05
N GLN A 477 15.90 -16.48 10.19
CA GLN A 477 16.73 -15.28 10.24
C GLN A 477 18.12 -15.53 9.65
N ASP A 478 18.71 -16.69 9.93
CA ASP A 478 20.03 -17.05 9.38
C ASP A 478 19.98 -17.22 7.85
N ILE A 479 18.91 -17.84 7.34
CA ILE A 479 18.73 -18.13 5.91
C ILE A 479 18.33 -16.88 5.14
N HIS A 480 17.31 -16.17 5.62
CA HIS A 480 16.68 -15.08 4.86
C HIS A 480 17.14 -13.69 5.31
N GLY A 481 17.70 -13.52 6.51
CA GLY A 481 18.02 -12.20 7.06
C GLY A 481 19.00 -11.40 6.20
N ALA A 482 20.12 -12.00 5.80
CA ALA A 482 21.09 -11.32 4.94
C ALA A 482 20.51 -10.97 3.55
N VAL A 483 19.71 -11.87 2.97
CA VAL A 483 19.03 -11.64 1.68
C VAL A 483 18.01 -10.50 1.80
N MET A 484 17.24 -10.48 2.89
CA MET A 484 16.25 -9.44 3.18
C MET A 484 16.92 -8.08 3.41
N CYS A 485 17.97 -7.98 4.22
CA CYS A 485 18.71 -6.73 4.41
C CYS A 485 19.32 -6.21 3.10
N LYS A 486 19.81 -7.11 2.24
CA LYS A 486 20.38 -6.73 0.94
C LYS A 486 19.31 -6.24 -0.04
N ARG A 487 18.17 -6.93 -0.13
CA ARG A 487 17.09 -6.63 -1.08
C ARG A 487 16.22 -5.47 -0.62
N PHE A 488 15.95 -5.40 0.67
CA PHE A 488 15.09 -4.44 1.33
C PHE A 488 15.84 -3.83 2.52
N PRO A 489 16.79 -2.92 2.23
CA PRO A 489 17.62 -2.34 3.27
C PRO A 489 16.76 -1.57 4.28
N PRO A 490 17.12 -1.64 5.58
CA PRO A 490 16.43 -0.87 6.60
C PRO A 490 16.51 0.63 6.28
N VAL A 491 15.39 1.32 6.49
CA VAL A 491 15.34 2.78 6.37
C VAL A 491 16.20 3.39 7.48
N GLU A 492 16.83 4.52 7.22
CA GLU A 492 17.55 5.28 8.23
C GLU A 492 16.65 5.55 9.45
N ASP A 493 17.22 5.34 10.64
CA ASP A 493 16.52 5.43 11.93
C ASP A 493 15.39 4.42 12.14
N SER A 494 15.26 3.40 11.31
CA SER A 494 14.41 2.24 11.60
C SER A 494 14.96 1.42 12.78
N LEU A 495 14.18 0.46 13.29
CA LEU A 495 14.61 -0.37 14.42
C LEU A 495 15.85 -1.19 14.09
N ILE A 496 15.87 -1.81 12.89
CA ILE A 496 17.02 -2.61 12.45
C ILE A 496 18.26 -1.73 12.27
N ASP A 497 18.12 -0.57 11.63
CA ASP A 497 19.24 0.35 11.42
C ASP A 497 19.86 0.84 12.74
N ARG A 498 19.03 1.15 13.75
CA ARG A 498 19.52 1.51 15.09
C ARG A 498 20.26 0.36 15.77
N GLU A 499 19.75 -0.86 15.68
CA GLU A 499 20.40 -2.05 16.23
C GLU A 499 21.75 -2.33 15.55
N GLU A 500 21.80 -2.21 14.23
CA GLU A 500 23.02 -2.42 13.44
C GLU A 500 24.07 -1.35 13.75
N ARG A 501 23.68 -0.08 13.84
CA ARG A 501 24.57 1.00 14.29
C ARG A 501 25.08 0.77 15.71
N ALA A 502 24.22 0.38 16.65
CA ALA A 502 24.62 0.09 18.02
C ALA A 502 25.60 -1.10 18.11
N ARG A 503 25.40 -2.15 17.29
CA ARG A 503 26.35 -3.28 17.21
C ARG A 503 27.70 -2.84 16.63
N ALA A 504 27.70 -2.04 15.57
CA ALA A 504 28.92 -1.51 14.97
C ALA A 504 29.69 -0.63 15.97
N GLU A 505 29.01 0.22 16.73
CA GLU A 505 29.62 1.03 17.80
C GLU A 505 30.23 0.17 18.91
N LEU A 506 29.54 -0.90 19.32
CA LEU A 506 30.04 -1.83 20.33
C LEU A 506 31.28 -2.59 19.84
N ASP A 507 31.31 -3.03 18.59
CA ASP A 507 32.45 -3.71 17.99
C ASP A 507 33.67 -2.78 17.89
N ILE A 508 33.47 -1.50 17.56
CA ILE A 508 34.52 -0.48 17.59
C ILE A 508 35.05 -0.32 19.03
N TYR A 509 34.17 -0.27 20.03
CA TYR A 509 34.57 -0.14 21.43
C TYR A 509 35.38 -1.36 21.93
N LEU A 510 34.96 -2.57 21.57
CA LEU A 510 35.66 -3.80 21.96
C LEU A 510 37.04 -3.89 21.29
N THR A 511 37.12 -3.59 20.00
CA THR A 511 38.39 -3.64 19.24
C THR A 511 39.38 -2.57 19.71
N THR A 512 38.93 -1.33 19.95
CA THR A 512 39.77 -0.24 20.47
C THR A 512 40.14 -0.41 21.95
N GLY A 513 39.25 -0.98 22.77
CA GLY A 513 39.57 -1.32 24.16
C GLY A 513 40.67 -2.39 24.27
N HIS A 514 40.72 -3.32 23.32
CA HIS A 514 41.77 -4.34 23.26
C HIS A 514 43.14 -3.78 22.82
N THR A 515 43.19 -2.80 21.92
CA THR A 515 44.47 -2.14 21.54
C THR A 515 45.02 -1.30 22.69
N LEU A 516 44.18 -0.50 23.36
CA LEU A 516 44.59 0.26 24.55
C LEU A 516 45.13 -0.63 25.68
N ARG A 517 44.50 -1.78 25.95
CA ARG A 517 45.03 -2.73 26.95
C ARG A 517 46.35 -3.38 26.53
N ARG A 518 46.58 -3.61 25.24
CA ARG A 518 47.86 -4.15 24.73
C ARG A 518 48.98 -3.12 24.81
N ASP A 519 48.70 -1.85 24.55
CA ASP A 519 49.72 -0.79 24.60
C ASP A 519 50.12 -0.45 26.04
N VAL A 520 49.17 -0.45 26.98
CA VAL A 520 49.47 -0.31 28.42
C VAL A 520 50.35 -1.47 28.93
N ARG A 521 50.12 -2.71 28.48
CA ARG A 521 50.98 -3.84 28.82
C ARG A 521 52.37 -3.76 28.18
N ARG A 522 52.49 -3.22 26.96
CA ARG A 522 53.79 -3.04 26.30
C ARG A 522 54.63 -1.93 26.94
N HIS A 523 54.01 -0.87 27.44
CA HIS A 523 54.74 0.24 28.09
C HIS A 523 55.06 -0.03 29.58
N GLY A 524 54.35 -0.95 30.24
CA GLY A 524 54.62 -1.37 31.63
C GLY A 524 55.80 -2.33 31.82
N HIS A 525 56.54 -2.70 30.76
CA HIS A 525 57.73 -3.56 30.84
C HIS A 525 59.03 -2.88 30.37
N GLY A 526 59.02 -1.55 30.29
CA GLY A 526 60.26 -0.78 30.22
C GLY A 526 61.08 -1.03 31.48
N ARG A 527 62.13 -1.85 31.35
CA ARG A 527 63.17 -2.06 32.37
C ARG A 527 63.55 -0.72 32.99
N ILE A 528 63.30 -0.60 34.29
CA ILE A 528 64.01 0.35 35.15
C ILE A 528 65.46 -0.15 35.20
N ALA A 529 66.26 0.19 34.20
CA ALA A 529 67.71 0.10 34.29
C ALA A 529 68.17 1.29 35.14
N GLY A 530 68.84 0.98 36.24
CA GLY A 530 69.33 1.96 37.21
C GLY A 530 70.24 3.00 36.56
N SER A 531 69.87 4.27 36.75
CA SER A 531 70.76 5.41 36.56
C SER A 531 70.74 6.20 37.87
N SER A 532 71.78 5.98 38.65
CA SER A 532 72.08 6.70 39.89
C SER A 532 72.32 8.18 39.62
N GLY A 533 71.67 9.03 40.43
CA GLY A 533 72.24 10.30 40.87
C GLY A 533 71.88 11.56 40.08
N ALA A 534 70.78 12.22 40.46
CA ALA A 534 70.72 13.69 40.52
C ALA A 534 69.50 14.14 41.34
N LYS A 535 69.75 14.84 42.45
CA LYS A 535 68.74 15.54 43.23
C LYS A 535 68.22 16.74 42.40
N ALA A 536 66.95 16.73 42.01
CA ALA A 536 66.29 17.91 41.47
C ALA A 536 64.85 18.04 42.00
N LYS A 537 64.49 19.29 42.31
CA LYS A 537 63.32 19.75 43.06
C LYS A 537 61.97 19.25 42.52
N ARG A 538 61.13 18.80 43.47
CA ARG A 538 59.69 18.58 43.33
C ARG A 538 58.98 19.83 42.78
N LYS A 539 58.36 19.70 41.60
CA LYS A 539 57.14 20.43 41.25
C LYS A 539 56.03 19.39 41.07
N GLY A 540 55.00 19.48 41.91
CA GLY A 540 53.84 18.59 41.87
C GLY A 540 53.05 18.80 40.59
N CYS A 541 52.97 17.75 39.77
CA CYS A 541 52.06 17.69 38.63
C CYS A 541 50.94 16.67 38.92
N ASN A 542 49.73 17.14 38.67
CA ASN A 542 48.40 16.61 38.97
C ASN A 542 48.04 15.37 38.10
N LEU A 543 48.82 14.29 38.14
CA LEU A 543 48.57 13.08 37.33
C LEU A 543 47.36 12.26 37.81
N ASP A 544 46.96 12.39 39.09
CA ASP A 544 45.82 11.65 39.64
C ASP A 544 44.45 12.16 39.14
N LYS A 545 44.37 13.39 38.61
CA LYS A 545 43.11 13.92 38.06
C LYS A 545 42.80 13.42 36.65
N GLN A 546 43.80 12.94 35.90
CA GLN A 546 43.59 12.47 34.52
C GLN A 546 43.08 11.02 34.47
N ALA A 547 43.47 10.19 35.44
CA ALA A 547 42.98 8.80 35.55
C ALA A 547 41.50 8.71 35.97
N VAL A 548 41.04 9.63 36.83
CA VAL A 548 39.64 9.69 37.28
C VAL A 548 38.71 10.11 36.12
N GLY A 549 39.12 11.06 35.28
CA GLY A 549 38.33 11.48 34.12
C GLY A 549 38.11 10.40 33.05
N ILE A 550 39.05 9.44 32.91
CA ILE A 550 38.91 8.32 31.97
C ILE A 550 37.90 7.28 32.48
N LEU A 551 37.88 7.03 33.80
CA LEU A 551 36.92 6.12 34.43
C LEU A 551 35.48 6.66 34.42
N ASP A 552 35.30 7.97 34.68
CA ASP A 552 33.99 8.62 34.60
C ASP A 552 33.47 8.67 33.15
N GLY A 553 34.36 8.89 32.17
CA GLY A 553 34.03 8.80 30.75
C GLY A 553 33.52 7.41 30.34
N GLN A 554 34.15 6.34 30.84
CA GLN A 554 33.69 4.96 30.58
C GLN A 554 32.33 4.65 31.20
N GLN A 555 32.03 5.15 32.41
CA GLN A 555 30.71 4.96 33.01
C GLN A 555 29.61 5.69 32.23
N HIS A 556 29.89 6.89 31.74
CA HIS A 556 28.91 7.69 31.00
C HIS A 556 28.61 7.12 29.61
N VAL A 557 29.61 6.51 28.95
CA VAL A 557 29.44 5.79 27.68
C VAL A 557 28.68 4.48 27.88
N ASN A 558 29.00 3.70 28.92
CA ASN A 558 28.26 2.47 29.26
C ASN A 558 26.76 2.75 29.53
N SER A 559 26.45 3.87 30.19
CA SER A 559 25.06 4.30 30.45
C SER A 559 24.31 4.75 29.20
N ARG A 560 25.00 5.21 28.15
CA ARG A 560 24.40 5.53 26.85
C ARG A 560 24.19 4.28 26.00
N VAL A 561 25.18 3.40 25.93
CA VAL A 561 25.06 2.13 25.19
C VAL A 561 23.95 1.25 25.79
N LEU A 562 23.87 1.14 27.12
CA LEU A 562 22.79 0.42 27.79
C LEU A 562 21.40 1.07 27.64
N ARG A 563 21.32 2.36 27.28
CA ARG A 563 20.06 3.08 26.97
C ARG A 563 19.66 3.04 25.51
N VAL A 564 20.56 2.65 24.62
CA VAL A 564 20.26 2.40 23.19
C VAL A 564 19.89 0.94 22.98
N ILE A 565 20.44 0.04 23.82
CA ILE A 565 20.11 -1.40 23.82
C ILE A 565 18.77 -1.70 24.52
N ASN A 566 18.42 -0.95 25.58
CA ASN A 566 17.11 -1.02 26.25
C ASN A 566 16.14 -0.02 25.63
#